data_AF-A0A932TMS7-F1
#
_entry.id   AF-A0A932TMS7-F1
#
_cell.length_a   1.000
_cell.length_b   1.000
_cell.length_c   1.000
_cell.angle_alpha   90.00
_cell.angle_beta   90.00
_cell.angle_gamma   90.00
#
_symmetry.space_group_name_H-M   'P 1'
#
loop_
_entity.id
_entity.type
_entity.pdbx_description
1 polymer ?
#
loop_
_entity_poly.entity_id
_entity_poly.type
_entity_poly.pdbx_seq_one_letter_code
_entity_poly.pdbx_strand_id
1 'polypeptide(L)'
;MIRYLNAQEVLHLHQRTIERTGGRAGLRDASLLEAVLNRPRAAFGGAEVHPTLAAKAAVLMYSLVLNHLFVDGNKRIGLLCLEAFLRLNGMRLEAGPEERYRLVLDVASESLTMDAIRAWVEQHARPAPSPSRETRPSGARTRVRRRLTITSPASQPPGDDAP
;
A
#
# COMPACT_ATOMS: atom_id res chain seq x y z
N MET A 1 -11.64 16.73 -7.73
CA MET A 1 -11.71 16.69 -6.25
C MET A 1 -10.63 15.73 -5.75
N ILE A 2 -9.87 16.11 -4.72
CA ILE A 2 -8.78 15.27 -4.19
C ILE A 2 -9.37 14.18 -3.27
N ARG A 3 -9.01 12.92 -3.51
CA ARG A 3 -9.32 11.80 -2.62
C ARG A 3 -8.16 11.57 -1.66
N TYR A 4 -8.47 11.54 -0.37
CA TYR A 4 -7.49 11.29 0.68
C TYR A 4 -7.68 9.90 1.28
N LEU A 5 -6.60 9.38 1.85
CA LEU A 5 -6.63 8.15 2.62
C LEU A 5 -7.33 8.39 3.96
N ASN A 6 -8.10 7.41 4.41
CA ASN A 6 -8.63 7.35 5.77
C ASN A 6 -7.83 6.37 6.65
N ALA A 7 -8.05 6.42 7.97
CA ALA A 7 -7.32 5.57 8.90
C ALA A 7 -7.47 4.08 8.61
N GLN A 8 -8.68 3.61 8.24
CA GLN A 8 -8.93 2.20 7.94
C GLN A 8 -8.12 1.71 6.74
N GLU A 9 -8.02 2.53 5.68
CA GLU A 9 -7.19 2.21 4.50
C GLU A 9 -5.71 2.09 4.89
N VAL A 10 -5.21 2.98 5.76
CA VAL A 10 -3.81 2.96 6.22
C VAL A 10 -3.53 1.77 7.13
N LEU A 11 -4.44 1.46 8.07
CA LEU A 11 -4.34 0.28 8.92
C LEU A 11 -4.35 -1.01 8.10
N HIS A 12 -5.21 -1.09 7.09
CA HIS A 12 -5.26 -2.23 6.18
C HIS A 12 -3.97 -2.37 5.36
N LEU A 13 -3.43 -1.26 4.84
CA LEU A 13 -2.14 -1.26 4.14
C LEU A 13 -0.99 -1.70 5.05
N HIS A 14 -0.97 -1.24 6.30
CA HIS A 14 0.03 -1.63 7.29
C HIS A 14 -0.02 -3.13 7.59
N GLN A 15 -1.20 -3.63 7.91
CA GLN A 15 -1.42 -5.05 8.21
C GLN A 15 -0.91 -5.95 7.07
N ARG A 16 -1.32 -5.65 5.83
CA ARG A 16 -0.87 -6.40 4.64
C ARG A 16 0.63 -6.32 4.39
N THR A 17 1.26 -5.22 4.78
CA THR A 17 2.71 -5.03 4.64
C THR A 17 3.46 -5.91 5.62
N ILE A 18 3.03 -5.92 6.89
CA ILE A 18 3.63 -6.76 7.93
C ILE A 18 3.45 -8.24 7.59
N GLU A 19 2.26 -8.66 7.15
CA GLU A 19 2.01 -10.05 6.73
C GLU A 19 2.94 -10.53 5.61
N ARG A 20 3.27 -9.64 4.66
CA ARG A 20 4.09 -9.99 3.49
C ARG A 20 5.59 -9.92 3.72
N THR A 21 6.03 -9.01 4.58
CA THR A 21 7.46 -8.66 4.72
C THR A 21 8.02 -8.95 6.11
N GLY A 22 7.18 -9.40 7.03
CA GLY A 22 7.53 -9.58 8.42
C GLY A 22 7.59 -8.27 9.21
N GLY A 23 7.70 -8.42 10.53
CA GLY A 23 7.66 -7.33 11.49
C GLY A 23 6.56 -7.51 12.52
N ARG A 24 6.36 -6.50 13.36
CA ARG A 24 5.32 -6.51 14.40
C ARG A 24 4.17 -5.59 14.02
N ALA A 25 2.97 -6.17 13.95
CA ALA A 25 1.74 -5.40 13.81
C ALA A 25 1.46 -4.60 15.10
N GLY A 26 0.80 -3.46 14.96
CA GLY A 26 0.39 -2.63 16.10
C GLY A 26 0.42 -1.15 15.78
N LEU A 27 -0.68 -0.48 16.10
CA LEU A 27 -0.80 0.98 16.11
C LEU A 27 -0.45 1.49 17.51
N ARG A 28 0.38 2.53 17.59
CA ARG A 28 0.77 3.14 18.87
C ARG A 28 -0.26 4.17 19.34
N ASP A 29 -0.74 4.99 18.42
CA ASP A 29 -1.65 6.09 18.72
C ASP A 29 -2.61 6.33 17.54
N ALA A 30 -3.90 6.06 17.77
CA ALA A 30 -4.95 6.27 16.79
C ALA A 30 -5.28 7.75 16.57
N SER A 31 -5.19 8.57 17.62
CA SER A 31 -5.44 10.01 17.53
C SER A 31 -4.34 10.68 16.71
N LEU A 32 -3.09 10.25 16.89
CA LEU A 32 -1.97 10.76 16.11
C LEU A 32 -2.06 10.35 14.63
N LEU A 33 -2.55 9.15 14.32
CA LEU A 33 -2.80 8.72 12.94
C LEU A 33 -3.82 9.64 12.26
N GLU A 34 -4.97 9.90 12.89
CA GLU A 34 -5.98 10.80 12.35
C GLU A 34 -5.44 12.23 12.16
N ALA A 35 -4.64 12.73 13.12
CA ALA A 35 -4.00 14.04 12.99
C ALA A 35 -3.04 14.08 11.78
N VAL A 36 -2.22 13.05 11.60
CA VAL A 36 -1.29 12.94 10.47
C VAL A 36 -2.03 12.89 9.12
N LEU A 37 -3.13 12.14 9.02
CA LEU A 37 -3.92 12.04 7.78
C LEU A 37 -4.67 13.33 7.43
N ASN A 38 -4.89 14.21 8.40
CA ASN A 38 -5.49 15.52 8.17
C ASN A 38 -4.48 16.62 7.81
N ARG A 39 -3.17 16.44 8.05
CA ARG A 39 -2.15 17.44 7.69
C ARG A 39 -2.17 17.88 6.21
N PRO A 40 -2.39 17.00 5.22
CA PRO A 40 -2.51 17.42 3.81
C PRO A 40 -3.70 18.33 3.52
N ARG A 41 -4.65 18.46 4.45
CA ARG A 41 -5.80 19.38 4.38
C ARG A 41 -5.61 20.65 5.20
N ALA A 42 -4.42 20.85 5.79
CA ALA A 42 -4.15 22.01 6.61
C ALA A 42 -4.39 23.31 5.83
N ALA A 43 -5.12 24.22 6.45
CA ALA A 43 -5.40 25.55 5.95
C ALA A 43 -5.07 26.59 7.03
N PHE A 44 -4.50 27.72 6.62
CA PHE A 44 -4.18 28.84 7.49
C PHE A 44 -4.72 30.12 6.88
N GLY A 45 -5.42 30.93 7.68
CA GLY A 45 -6.04 32.17 7.19
C GLY A 45 -7.05 31.97 6.05
N GLY A 46 -7.69 30.81 5.98
CA GLY A 46 -8.65 30.46 4.91
C GLY A 46 -8.02 29.97 3.60
N ALA A 47 -6.68 29.88 3.51
CA ALA A 47 -5.98 29.35 2.35
C ALA A 47 -5.35 27.98 2.67
N GLU A 48 -5.36 27.07 1.70
CA GLU A 48 -4.65 25.79 1.84
C GLU A 48 -3.14 26.02 1.95
N VAL A 49 -2.51 25.40 2.96
CA VAL A 49 -1.05 25.45 3.14
C VAL A 49 -0.35 24.64 2.03
N HIS A 50 -1.03 23.63 1.50
CA HIS A 50 -0.50 22.71 0.50
C HIS A 50 -1.38 22.73 -0.77
N PRO A 51 -1.14 23.67 -1.69
CA PRO A 51 -2.04 23.88 -2.84
C PRO A 51 -1.95 22.74 -3.87
N THR A 52 -0.78 22.13 -4.06
CA THR A 52 -0.58 21.09 -5.09
C THR A 52 -0.80 19.68 -4.54
N LEU A 53 -1.18 18.75 -5.42
CA LEU A 53 -1.28 17.33 -5.07
C LEU A 53 0.06 16.79 -4.54
N ALA A 54 1.17 17.20 -5.15
CA ALA A 54 2.51 16.80 -4.72
C ALA A 54 2.87 17.35 -3.34
N ALA A 55 2.52 18.59 -3.02
CA ALA A 55 2.72 19.16 -1.68
C ALA A 55 1.94 18.36 -0.62
N LYS A 56 0.69 18.02 -0.91
CA LYS A 56 -0.16 17.20 -0.05
C LYS A 56 0.42 15.79 0.14
N ALA A 57 0.93 15.19 -0.93
CA ALA A 57 1.56 13.87 -0.92
C ALA A 57 2.86 13.84 -0.11
N ALA A 58 3.70 14.88 -0.28
CA ALA A 58 4.96 15.04 0.45
C ALA A 58 4.75 15.14 1.97
N VAL A 59 3.80 15.98 2.39
CA VAL A 59 3.47 16.18 3.81
C VAL A 59 2.90 14.92 4.44
N LEU A 60 2.07 14.18 3.70
CA LEU A 60 1.54 12.89 4.13
C LEU A 60 2.67 11.90 4.41
N MET A 61 3.57 11.70 3.44
CA MET A 61 4.70 10.78 3.59
C MET A 61 5.59 11.17 4.76
N TYR A 62 6.04 12.43 4.79
CA TYR A 62 6.91 12.95 5.84
C TYR A 62 6.32 12.73 7.23
N SER A 63 5.04 13.06 7.38
CA SER A 63 4.33 12.92 8.66
C SER A 63 4.15 11.46 9.07
N LEU A 64 3.86 10.55 8.14
CA LEU A 64 3.74 9.11 8.45
C LEU A 64 5.09 8.48 8.85
N VAL A 65 6.18 8.92 8.21
CA VAL A 65 7.52 8.37 8.49
C VAL A 65 8.04 8.82 9.85
N LEU A 66 7.91 10.09 10.21
CA LEU A 66 8.53 10.65 11.42
C LEU A 66 7.71 10.50 12.70
N ASN A 67 6.39 10.40 12.63
CA ASN A 67 5.56 10.31 13.85
C ASN A 67 5.53 8.90 14.47
N HIS A 68 6.24 7.92 13.89
CA HIS A 68 6.35 6.55 14.41
C HIS A 68 5.01 5.91 14.84
N LEU A 69 3.97 6.11 14.03
CA LEU A 69 2.59 5.72 14.33
C LEU A 69 2.41 4.22 14.64
N PHE A 70 3.30 3.38 14.12
CA PHE A 70 3.24 1.94 14.24
C PHE A 70 4.40 1.37 15.06
N VAL A 71 4.20 0.17 15.61
CA VAL A 71 5.24 -0.58 16.31
C VAL A 71 6.44 -0.83 15.39
N ASP A 72 6.17 -1.24 14.15
CA ASP A 72 7.14 -1.45 13.07
C ASP A 72 6.52 -1.03 11.72
N GLY A 73 7.34 -0.82 10.70
CA GLY A 73 6.88 -0.58 9.32
C GLY A 73 6.64 0.88 8.97
N ASN A 74 6.99 1.83 9.85
CA ASN A 74 6.77 3.27 9.64
C ASN A 74 7.34 3.81 8.31
N LYS A 75 8.57 3.41 7.98
CA LYS A 75 9.21 3.75 6.70
C LYS A 75 8.46 3.18 5.49
N ARG A 76 8.05 1.91 5.59
CA ARG A 76 7.33 1.17 4.54
C ARG A 76 5.94 1.76 4.30
N ILE A 77 5.20 2.04 5.38
CA ILE A 77 3.83 2.56 5.28
C ILE A 77 3.81 3.99 4.75
N GLY A 78 4.81 4.82 5.08
CA GLY A 78 4.93 6.17 4.53
C GLY A 78 5.03 6.18 3.00
N LEU A 79 5.89 5.33 2.43
CA LEU A 79 6.01 5.17 0.97
C LEU A 79 4.73 4.60 0.34
N LEU A 80 4.14 3.57 0.94
CA LEU A 80 2.92 2.96 0.41
C LEU A 80 1.74 3.94 0.44
N CYS A 81 1.63 4.77 1.47
CA CYS A 81 0.61 5.81 1.54
C CYS A 81 0.85 6.93 0.54
N LEU A 82 2.11 7.31 0.27
CA LEU A 82 2.44 8.23 -0.82
C LEU A 82 1.95 7.67 -2.16
N GLU A 83 2.32 6.44 -2.49
CA GLU A 83 1.93 5.79 -3.74
C GLU A 83 0.41 5.61 -3.85
N ALA A 84 -0.24 5.17 -2.78
CA ALA A 84 -1.68 5.01 -2.73
C ALA A 84 -2.38 6.36 -2.92
N PHE A 85 -1.95 7.42 -2.22
CA PHE A 85 -2.52 8.75 -2.36
C PHE A 85 -2.41 9.29 -3.79
N LEU A 86 -1.24 9.14 -4.44
CA LEU A 86 -1.09 9.51 -5.84
C LEU A 86 -2.05 8.72 -6.75
N ARG A 87 -2.15 7.39 -6.55
CA ARG A 87 -3.04 6.51 -7.32
C ARG A 87 -4.51 6.85 -7.17
N LEU A 88 -4.95 7.17 -5.96
CA LEU A 88 -6.31 7.61 -5.68
C LEU A 88 -6.68 8.91 -6.41
N ASN A 89 -5.68 9.69 -6.80
CA ASN A 89 -5.82 10.96 -7.51
C ASN A 89 -5.39 10.86 -8.99
N GLY A 90 -5.36 9.65 -9.56
CA GLY A 90 -5.10 9.44 -10.98
C GLY A 90 -3.62 9.57 -11.38
N MET A 91 -2.70 9.54 -10.42
CA MET A 91 -1.25 9.60 -10.65
C MET A 91 -0.59 8.28 -10.27
N ARG A 92 0.53 7.94 -10.90
CA ARG A 92 1.41 6.86 -10.49
C ARG A 92 2.81 7.39 -10.25
N LEU A 93 3.53 6.73 -9.35
CA LEU A 93 4.92 7.05 -9.08
C LEU A 93 5.83 6.23 -10.01
N GLU A 94 6.53 6.91 -10.90
CA GLU A 94 7.54 6.34 -11.79
C GLU A 94 8.94 6.59 -11.23
N ALA A 95 9.30 5.79 -10.22
CA ALA A 95 10.65 5.73 -9.65
C ALA A 95 11.04 4.27 -9.46
N GLY A 96 12.32 3.93 -9.59
CA GLY A 96 12.82 2.58 -9.32
C GLY A 96 12.75 2.21 -7.82
N PRO A 97 12.83 0.92 -7.46
CA PRO A 97 12.87 0.49 -6.06
C PRO A 97 13.96 1.19 -5.22
N GLU A 98 15.15 1.36 -5.79
CA GLU A 98 16.31 1.99 -5.15
C GLU A 98 16.07 3.47 -4.89
N GLU A 99 15.47 4.19 -5.83
CA GLU A 99 15.16 5.62 -5.69
C GLU A 99 14.10 5.86 -4.61
N ARG A 100 13.04 5.04 -4.60
CA ARG A 100 12.02 5.08 -3.55
C ARG A 100 12.60 4.74 -2.19
N TYR A 101 13.50 3.77 -2.13
CA TYR A 101 14.18 3.40 -0.90
C TYR A 101 15.05 4.55 -0.37
N ARG A 102 15.83 5.20 -1.23
CA ARG A 102 16.62 6.39 -0.88
C ARG A 102 15.74 7.52 -0.35
N LEU A 103 14.66 7.87 -1.05
CA LEU A 103 13.71 8.88 -0.59
C LEU A 103 13.23 8.60 0.83
N VAL A 104 12.81 7.36 1.12
CA VAL A 104 12.32 6.99 2.45
C VAL A 104 13.41 7.11 3.51
N LEU A 105 14.64 6.72 3.19
CA LEU A 105 15.78 6.86 4.11
C LEU A 105 16.07 8.34 4.40
N ASP A 106 16.10 9.17 3.36
CA ASP A 106 16.38 10.60 3.46
C ASP A 106 15.30 11.35 4.23
N VAL A 107 14.02 10.96 4.04
CA VAL A 107 12.92 11.47 4.86
C VAL A 107 13.07 11.03 6.32
N ALA A 108 13.41 9.77 6.56
CA ALA A 108 13.54 9.22 7.91
C ALA A 108 14.77 9.74 8.68
N SER A 109 15.80 10.20 7.97
CA SER A 109 16.96 10.88 8.55
C SER A 109 16.79 12.40 8.60
N GLU A 110 15.64 12.92 8.16
CA GLU A 110 15.33 14.34 8.09
C GLU A 110 16.34 15.14 7.22
N SER A 111 17.00 14.48 6.26
CA SER A 111 17.98 15.10 5.36
C SER A 111 17.33 15.88 4.21
N LEU A 112 16.06 15.58 3.88
CA LEU A 112 15.29 16.28 2.84
C LEU A 112 14.31 17.29 3.45
N THR A 113 14.31 18.49 2.88
CA THR A 113 13.30 19.51 3.16
C THR A 113 11.96 19.12 2.54
N MET A 114 10.87 19.68 3.07
CA MET A 114 9.53 19.46 2.52
C MET A 114 9.43 19.85 1.04
N ASP A 115 10.09 20.95 0.64
CA ASP A 115 10.14 21.38 -0.76
C ASP A 115 10.90 20.40 -1.65
N ALA A 116 11.98 19.79 -1.14
CA ALA A 116 12.73 18.76 -1.87
C ALA A 116 11.90 17.49 -2.05
N ILE A 117 11.14 17.07 -1.03
CA ILE A 117 10.21 15.93 -1.13
C ILE A 117 9.11 16.25 -2.17
N ARG A 118 8.52 17.45 -2.12
CA ARG A 118 7.53 17.90 -3.11
C ARG A 118 8.11 17.82 -4.52
N ALA A 119 9.28 18.42 -4.75
CA ALA A 119 9.94 18.46 -6.05
C ALA A 119 10.22 17.04 -6.57
N TRP A 120 10.67 16.14 -5.68
CA TRP A 120 10.88 14.74 -6.02
C TRP A 120 9.56 14.07 -6.46
N VAL A 121 8.46 14.31 -5.75
CA VAL A 121 7.14 13.78 -6.13
C VAL A 121 6.71 14.35 -7.49
N GLU A 122 6.88 15.64 -7.75
CA GLU A 122 6.53 16.26 -9.04
C GLU A 122 7.36 15.67 -10.19
N GLN A 123 8.65 15.40 -9.95
CA GLN A 123 9.55 14.83 -10.94
C GLN A 123 9.17 13.38 -11.32
N HIS A 124 8.64 12.60 -10.37
CA HIS A 124 8.37 11.16 -10.56
C HIS A 124 6.88 10.82 -10.71
N ALA A 125 5.96 11.75 -10.37
CA ALA A 125 4.54 11.52 -10.56
C ALA A 125 4.16 11.67 -12.03
N ARG A 126 3.48 10.68 -12.59
CA ARG A 126 2.89 10.71 -13.93
C ARG A 126 1.41 10.40 -13.87
N PRO A 127 0.60 10.90 -14.81
CA PRO A 127 -0.77 10.42 -14.96
C PRO A 127 -0.78 8.90 -15.05
N ALA A 128 -1.59 8.27 -14.21
CA ALA A 128 -1.83 6.84 -14.36
C ALA A 128 -2.51 6.61 -15.72
N PRO A 129 -2.12 5.56 -16.47
CA PRO A 129 -2.80 5.25 -17.71
C PRO A 129 -4.28 5.06 -17.39
N SER A 130 -5.15 5.68 -18.19
CA SER A 130 -6.59 5.47 -18.11
C SER A 130 -6.87 3.98 -18.03
N PRO A 131 -7.83 3.51 -17.20
CA PRO A 131 -8.27 2.13 -17.23
C PRO A 131 -9.05 1.89 -18.54
N SER A 132 -8.33 1.89 -19.67
CA SER A 132 -8.83 1.46 -20.96
C SER A 132 -9.09 -0.02 -20.83
N ARG A 133 -10.36 -0.37 -20.60
CA ARG A 133 -10.94 -1.72 -20.65
C ARG A 133 -9.94 -2.83 -20.32
N GLU A 134 -9.95 -3.27 -19.07
CA GLU A 134 -9.64 -4.65 -18.78
C GLU A 134 -10.56 -5.51 -19.68
N THR A 135 -10.02 -6.00 -20.81
CA THR A 135 -10.62 -7.10 -21.54
C THR A 135 -10.56 -8.29 -20.62
N ARG A 136 -11.54 -8.37 -19.71
CA ARG A 136 -11.91 -9.62 -19.08
C ARG A 136 -12.10 -10.62 -20.22
N PRO A 137 -11.36 -11.74 -20.28
CA PRO A 137 -11.78 -12.84 -21.13
C PRO A 137 -13.18 -13.27 -20.66
N SER A 138 -14.17 -12.89 -21.45
CA SER A 138 -15.54 -13.33 -21.36
C SER A 138 -15.59 -14.80 -21.79
N GLY A 139 -15.99 -15.67 -20.86
CA GLY A 139 -16.56 -16.97 -21.21
C GLY A 139 -15.68 -18.18 -20.98
N ALA A 140 -15.85 -18.81 -19.82
CA ALA A 140 -15.86 -20.27 -19.70
C ALA A 140 -16.72 -20.69 -18.50
N ARG A 141 -18.03 -20.44 -18.59
CA ARG A 141 -19.03 -21.24 -17.87
C ARG A 141 -19.32 -22.47 -18.72
N THR A 142 -19.08 -23.67 -18.20
CA THR A 142 -19.59 -25.01 -18.61
C THR A 142 -18.55 -26.03 -18.10
N ARG A 143 -18.78 -27.03 -17.24
CA ARG A 143 -19.99 -27.70 -16.74
C ARG A 143 -19.62 -28.37 -15.41
N VAL A 144 -20.54 -28.29 -14.45
CA VAL A 144 -20.64 -29.29 -13.38
C VAL A 144 -21.02 -30.62 -14.03
N ARG A 145 -20.20 -31.65 -13.85
CA ARG A 145 -20.66 -33.04 -13.93
C ARG A 145 -20.33 -33.74 -12.61
N ARG A 146 -21.34 -33.79 -11.74
CA ARG A 146 -21.46 -34.82 -10.71
C ARG A 146 -21.62 -36.17 -11.42
N ARG A 147 -20.84 -37.17 -11.01
CA ARG A 147 -21.30 -38.57 -11.01
C ARG A 147 -20.68 -39.30 -9.82
N LEU A 148 -21.50 -39.48 -8.80
CA LEU A 148 -21.34 -40.51 -7.78
C LEU A 148 -21.85 -41.82 -8.37
N THR A 149 -21.06 -42.89 -8.27
CA THR A 149 -21.53 -44.26 -7.95
C THR A 149 -20.33 -45.17 -7.69
N ILE A 150 -20.04 -45.36 -6.39
CA ILE A 150 -19.71 -46.61 -5.68
C ILE A 150 -19.81 -47.92 -6.49
N THR A 151 -18.72 -48.71 -6.55
CA THR A 151 -18.70 -50.15 -6.21
C THR A 151 -17.25 -50.64 -5.97
N SER A 152 -17.02 -51.30 -4.83
CA SER A 152 -15.82 -52.06 -4.39
C SER A 152 -15.85 -53.50 -5.00
N PRO A 153 -14.99 -54.50 -4.68
CA PRO A 153 -13.77 -54.59 -3.83
C PRO A 153 -12.61 -55.46 -4.43
N ALA A 154 -11.61 -55.82 -3.59
CA ALA A 154 -10.55 -56.86 -3.74
C ALA A 154 -9.30 -56.45 -4.58
N SER A 155 -8.05 -56.69 -4.18
CA SER A 155 -7.45 -57.75 -3.35
C SER A 155 -6.18 -57.28 -2.63
N GLN A 156 -5.93 -57.87 -1.46
CA GLN A 156 -4.67 -57.94 -0.71
C GLN A 156 -4.48 -59.45 -0.38
N PRO A 157 -3.33 -59.93 0.14
CA PRO A 157 -1.96 -60.07 -0.39
C PRO A 157 -1.60 -61.58 -0.61
N PRO A 158 -0.32 -62.00 -0.76
CA PRO A 158 0.55 -62.35 0.39
C PRO A 158 2.00 -61.83 0.17
N GLY A 159 2.93 -61.75 1.12
CA GLY A 159 3.14 -62.47 2.38
C GLY A 159 4.61 -62.95 2.39
N ASP A 160 5.25 -62.83 3.55
CA ASP A 160 6.49 -63.52 3.98
C ASP A 160 7.79 -63.19 3.24
N ASP A 161 8.96 -63.11 3.86
CA ASP A 161 9.38 -63.34 5.24
C ASP A 161 10.76 -62.70 5.43
N ALA A 162 11.14 -62.54 6.69
CA ALA A 162 12.48 -62.16 7.17
C ALA A 162 13.54 -63.25 6.80
N PRO A 163 14.83 -63.15 7.16
CA PRO A 163 15.35 -62.80 8.50
C PRO A 163 16.16 -61.50 8.60
#